data_AF-A0A2W4U6M6-F1
#
_entry.id   AF-A0A2W4U6M6-F1
#
_cell.length_a   1.000
_cell.length_b   1.000
_cell.length_c   1.000
_cell.angle_alpha   90.00
_cell.angle_beta   90.00
_cell.angle_gamma   90.00
#
_symmetry.space_group_name_H-M   'P 1'
#
loop_
_entity.id
_entity.type
_entity.pdbx_description
1 polymer ?
#
loop_
_entity_poly.entity_id
_entity_poly.type
_entity_poly.pdbx_seq_one_letter_code
_entity_poly.pdbx_strand_id
1 'polypeptide(L)'
;MAEYPADVPDFGATAASSLWDAHVSGLPVPGLLPAPLLKALFERCQEIARMPVKQGVRLVRAVEELFPDQLDILEPIADMVLVPAYRSADAATRDALTQELTAVAKDYDSAQPEQQVALSMLAAQEILGALTLSLTAEQPSESRLWMTYKGALNLTATYAEGALAVSVTLPTGGQVNLKGEDVEQQAKRSRPGSLDVALSGLAVGKTYLLEILLADEAAPLSFAIHLAHDLM
;
A
#
# COMPACT_ATOMS: atom_id res chain seq x y z
N MET A 1 -46.95 -29.67 -0.63
CA MET A 1 -46.90 -28.25 -1.01
C MET A 1 -45.92 -27.61 -0.05
N ALA A 2 -44.70 -27.36 -0.53
CA ALA A 2 -43.57 -26.92 0.27
C ALA A 2 -43.41 -25.42 0.08
N GLU A 3 -43.40 -24.66 1.16
CA GLU A 3 -43.01 -23.25 1.17
C GLU A 3 -42.11 -23.02 2.39
N TYR A 4 -40.80 -22.98 2.12
CA TYR A 4 -39.78 -22.46 3.02
C TYR A 4 -39.73 -20.94 2.83
N PRO A 5 -39.84 -20.10 3.88
CA PRO A 5 -39.45 -18.71 3.76
C PRO A 5 -37.92 -18.63 3.68
N ALA A 6 -37.45 -17.93 2.65
CA ALA A 6 -36.05 -17.70 2.35
C ALA A 6 -35.37 -16.96 3.50
N ASP A 7 -34.27 -17.53 3.98
CA ASP A 7 -33.24 -16.82 4.73
C ASP A 7 -32.66 -15.77 3.79
N VAL A 8 -33.03 -14.51 3.99
CA VAL A 8 -32.39 -13.36 3.35
C VAL A 8 -31.07 -13.13 4.09
N PRO A 9 -29.90 -13.33 3.48
CA PRO A 9 -28.66 -12.95 4.11
C PRO A 9 -28.63 -11.44 4.25
N ASP A 10 -28.65 -10.99 5.51
CA ASP A 10 -28.38 -9.61 5.92
C ASP A 10 -26.94 -9.26 5.52
N PHE A 11 -26.76 -8.76 4.30
CA PHE A 11 -25.53 -8.06 3.90
C PHE A 11 -25.55 -6.64 4.52
N GLY A 12 -25.63 -6.61 5.84
CA GLY A 12 -25.71 -5.42 6.68
C GLY A 12 -24.59 -5.36 7.71
N ALA A 13 -23.52 -6.14 7.55
CA ALA A 13 -22.30 -5.88 8.30
C ALA A 13 -21.67 -4.60 7.74
N THR A 14 -21.96 -3.45 8.36
CA THR A 14 -21.07 -2.30 8.31
C THR A 14 -19.70 -2.76 8.79
N ALA A 15 -18.86 -3.20 7.85
CA ALA A 15 -17.47 -3.52 8.13
C ALA A 15 -16.89 -2.30 8.82
N ALA A 16 -16.48 -2.46 10.07
CA ALA A 16 -15.82 -1.39 10.80
C ALA A 16 -14.72 -0.81 9.92
N SER A 17 -14.79 0.50 9.65
CA SER A 17 -13.79 1.20 8.85
C SER A 17 -12.44 0.96 9.50
N SER A 18 -11.48 0.46 8.72
CA SER A 18 -10.14 0.23 9.24
C SER A 18 -9.51 1.56 9.61
N LEU A 19 -8.69 1.58 10.66
CA LEU A 19 -7.86 2.71 11.05
C LEU A 19 -7.05 3.31 9.89
N TRP A 20 -6.74 2.47 8.89
CA TRP A 20 -5.93 2.81 7.72
C TRP A 20 -6.70 3.58 6.65
N ASP A 21 -8.02 3.39 6.55
CA ASP A 21 -8.86 4.04 5.52
C ASP A 21 -8.73 5.57 5.54
N ALA A 22 -8.53 6.15 6.73
CA ALA A 22 -8.34 7.59 6.90
C ALA A 22 -7.09 8.12 6.20
N HIS A 23 -5.99 7.37 6.23
CA HIS A 23 -4.77 7.77 5.53
C HIS A 23 -4.94 7.59 4.02
N VAL A 24 -5.43 6.41 3.62
CA VAL A 24 -5.57 6.04 2.20
C VAL A 24 -6.51 7.00 1.48
N SER A 25 -7.64 7.35 2.08
CA SER A 25 -8.60 8.33 1.51
C SER A 25 -8.05 9.76 1.46
N GLY A 26 -7.01 10.06 2.26
CA GLY A 26 -6.32 11.34 2.25
C GLY A 26 -5.26 11.48 1.16
N LEU A 27 -4.94 10.41 0.43
CA LEU A 27 -4.03 10.44 -0.71
C LEU A 27 -4.70 11.09 -1.93
N PRO A 28 -3.94 11.82 -2.79
CA PRO A 28 -4.52 12.71 -3.78
C PRO A 28 -5.29 11.98 -4.89
N VAL A 29 -4.82 10.80 -5.35
CA VAL A 29 -5.55 10.00 -6.34
C VAL A 29 -6.54 9.03 -5.68
N PRO A 30 -6.14 8.22 -4.67
CA PRO A 30 -7.06 7.30 -4.01
C PRO A 30 -8.31 7.97 -3.42
N GLY A 31 -8.22 9.21 -2.94
CA GLY A 31 -9.37 9.97 -2.42
C GLY A 31 -10.44 10.32 -3.46
N LEU A 32 -10.17 10.12 -4.75
CA LEU A 32 -11.11 10.35 -5.85
C LEU A 32 -11.91 9.11 -6.23
N LEU A 33 -11.54 7.94 -5.69
CA LEU A 33 -12.20 6.68 -5.99
C LEU A 33 -13.44 6.49 -5.09
N PRO A 34 -14.48 5.80 -5.58
CA PRO A 34 -15.58 5.37 -4.75
C PRO A 34 -15.08 4.53 -3.57
N ALA A 35 -15.58 4.79 -2.36
CA ALA A 35 -15.18 4.09 -1.15
C ALA A 35 -15.13 2.54 -1.26
N PRO A 36 -16.11 1.83 -1.88
CA PRO A 36 -16.02 0.38 -2.00
C PRO A 36 -14.87 -0.07 -2.91
N LEU A 37 -14.59 0.67 -3.99
CA LEU A 37 -13.47 0.38 -4.89
C LEU A 37 -12.14 0.66 -4.19
N LEU A 38 -12.04 1.78 -3.49
CA LEU A 38 -10.85 2.15 -2.74
C LEU A 38 -10.47 1.08 -1.71
N LYS A 39 -11.46 0.58 -0.96
CA LYS A 39 -11.26 -0.47 0.02
C LYS A 39 -10.74 -1.75 -0.62
N ALA A 40 -11.38 -2.21 -1.69
CA ALA A 40 -10.96 -3.41 -2.41
C ALA A 40 -9.55 -3.25 -2.99
N LEU A 41 -9.23 -2.07 -3.54
CA LEU A 41 -7.91 -1.76 -4.06
C LEU A 41 -6.85 -1.77 -2.96
N PHE A 42 -7.15 -1.17 -1.80
CA PHE A 42 -6.24 -1.14 -0.67
C PHE A 42 -5.95 -2.55 -0.12
N GLU A 43 -6.98 -3.39 0.02
CA GLU A 43 -6.83 -4.80 0.41
C GLU A 43 -5.91 -5.54 -0.57
N ARG A 44 -6.05 -5.30 -1.88
CA ARG A 44 -5.17 -5.89 -2.90
C ARG A 44 -3.74 -5.38 -2.83
N CYS A 45 -3.55 -4.08 -2.67
CA CYS A 45 -2.21 -3.52 -2.49
C CYS A 45 -1.51 -4.09 -1.25
N GLN A 46 -2.25 -4.35 -0.17
CA GLN A 46 -1.75 -4.99 1.05
C GLN A 46 -1.32 -6.44 0.80
N GLU A 47 -2.09 -7.23 0.05
CA GLU A 47 -1.68 -8.58 -0.36
C GLU A 47 -0.42 -8.54 -1.22
N ILE A 48 -0.36 -7.62 -2.19
CA ILE A 48 0.74 -7.49 -3.13
C ILE A 48 2.02 -6.99 -2.44
N ALA A 49 1.90 -6.11 -1.44
CA ALA A 49 3.03 -5.66 -0.63
C ALA A 49 3.69 -6.82 0.14
N ARG A 50 2.92 -7.87 0.49
CA ARG A 50 3.45 -9.09 1.11
C ARG A 50 4.17 -9.99 0.10
N MET A 51 3.95 -9.82 -1.20
CA MET A 51 4.53 -10.67 -2.22
C MET A 51 5.89 -10.16 -2.71
N PRO A 52 6.91 -11.02 -2.84
CA PRO A 52 8.22 -10.66 -3.37
C PRO A 52 8.21 -10.61 -4.91
N VAL A 53 7.38 -9.73 -5.50
CA VAL A 53 7.22 -9.58 -6.96
C VAL A 53 7.82 -8.26 -7.45
N LYS A 54 8.31 -8.22 -8.70
CA LYS A 54 8.81 -7.00 -9.35
C LYS A 54 7.69 -5.95 -9.49
N GLN A 55 8.05 -4.68 -9.32
CA GLN A 55 7.12 -3.54 -9.23
C GLN A 55 6.15 -3.41 -10.42
N GLY A 56 6.59 -3.65 -11.66
CA GLY A 56 5.69 -3.61 -12.84
C GLY A 56 4.60 -4.69 -12.82
N VAL A 57 4.91 -5.88 -12.30
CA VAL A 57 3.94 -6.98 -12.15
C VAL A 57 2.97 -6.70 -11.00
N ARG A 58 3.40 -5.97 -9.98
CA ARG A 58 2.56 -5.60 -8.83
C ARG A 58 1.39 -4.71 -9.25
N LEU A 59 1.60 -3.78 -10.18
CA LEU A 59 0.56 -2.82 -10.57
C LEU A 59 -0.56 -3.48 -11.35
N VAL A 60 -0.24 -4.28 -12.38
CA VAL A 60 -1.22 -5.01 -13.18
C VAL A 60 -2.01 -5.96 -12.28
N ARG A 61 -1.32 -6.71 -11.40
CA ARG A 61 -1.99 -7.61 -10.44
C ARG A 61 -2.88 -6.90 -9.42
N ALA A 62 -2.60 -5.64 -9.08
CA ALA A 62 -3.43 -4.90 -8.12
C ALA A 62 -4.80 -4.57 -8.70
N VAL A 63 -4.91 -4.44 -10.01
CA VAL A 63 -6.14 -3.98 -10.68
C VAL A 63 -6.79 -5.04 -11.55
N GLU A 64 -6.10 -6.14 -11.90
CA GLU A 64 -6.63 -7.19 -12.78
C GLU A 64 -7.94 -7.80 -12.26
N GLU A 65 -8.03 -8.03 -10.95
CA GLU A 65 -9.22 -8.61 -10.32
C GLU A 65 -10.36 -7.58 -10.13
N LEU A 66 -10.05 -6.28 -10.23
CA LEU A 66 -11.05 -5.20 -10.17
C LEU A 66 -11.67 -4.91 -11.53
N PHE A 67 -10.99 -5.26 -12.62
CA PHE A 67 -11.43 -5.00 -14.00
C PHE A 67 -11.31 -6.25 -14.89
N PRO A 68 -12.03 -7.35 -14.58
CA PRO A 68 -11.92 -8.62 -15.31
C PRO A 68 -12.38 -8.51 -16.77
N ASP A 69 -13.23 -7.53 -17.11
CA ASP A 69 -13.73 -7.29 -18.47
C ASP A 69 -12.80 -6.37 -19.30
N GLN A 70 -11.72 -5.85 -18.72
CA GLN A 70 -10.84 -4.86 -19.34
C GLN A 70 -9.37 -5.31 -19.43
N LEU A 71 -9.13 -6.62 -19.41
CA LEU A 71 -7.78 -7.21 -19.44
C LEU A 71 -6.94 -6.71 -20.63
N ASP A 72 -7.54 -6.57 -21.81
CA ASP A 72 -6.88 -6.11 -23.04
C ASP A 72 -6.30 -4.69 -22.94
N ILE A 73 -6.82 -3.84 -22.05
CA ILE A 73 -6.36 -2.45 -21.88
C ILE A 73 -5.48 -2.27 -20.64
N LEU A 74 -5.30 -3.29 -19.80
CA LEU A 74 -4.48 -3.18 -18.58
C LEU A 74 -3.01 -2.97 -18.92
N GLU A 75 -2.40 -3.83 -19.72
CA GLU A 75 -0.97 -3.71 -20.08
C GLU A 75 -0.62 -2.35 -20.72
N PRO A 76 -1.35 -1.85 -21.75
CA PRO A 76 -1.02 -0.56 -22.35
C PRO A 76 -1.22 0.62 -21.38
N ILE A 77 -2.21 0.57 -20.49
CA ILE A 77 -2.39 1.61 -19.47
C ILE A 77 -1.30 1.51 -18.40
N ALA A 78 -0.90 0.30 -18.00
CA ALA A 78 0.18 0.08 -17.06
C ALA A 78 1.49 0.64 -17.61
N ASP A 79 1.81 0.41 -18.89
CA ASP A 79 2.98 1.03 -19.53
C ASP A 79 2.89 2.56 -19.50
N MET A 80 1.74 3.15 -19.80
CA MET A 80 1.54 4.60 -19.74
C MET A 80 1.73 5.17 -18.32
N VAL A 81 1.29 4.45 -17.29
CA VAL A 81 1.40 4.85 -15.88
C VAL A 81 2.81 4.59 -15.32
N LEU A 82 3.48 3.53 -15.75
CA LEU A 82 4.82 3.13 -15.29
C LEU A 82 5.96 3.90 -15.98
N VAL A 83 5.80 4.32 -17.23
CA VAL A 83 6.81 5.11 -17.98
C VAL A 83 7.26 6.39 -17.24
N PRO A 84 6.36 7.23 -16.69
CA PRO A 84 6.75 8.38 -15.87
C PRO A 84 7.35 8.01 -14.51
N ALA A 85 7.19 6.77 -14.04
CA ALA A 85 7.81 6.29 -12.79
C ALA A 85 9.26 5.77 -13.00
N TYR A 86 9.59 5.30 -14.20
CA TYR A 86 10.89 4.67 -14.51
C TYR A 86 11.93 5.61 -15.11
N ARG A 87 11.51 6.66 -15.82
CA ARG A 87 12.36 7.84 -16.00
C ARG A 87 12.20 8.66 -14.72
N SER A 88 13.25 9.31 -14.23
CA SER A 88 13.18 10.34 -13.19
C SER A 88 12.36 11.57 -13.66
N ALA A 89 11.16 11.35 -14.20
CA ALA A 89 10.25 12.35 -14.69
C ALA A 89 9.53 12.91 -13.46
N ASP A 90 9.84 14.17 -13.17
CA ASP A 90 9.30 15.01 -12.12
C ASP A 90 7.90 14.62 -11.64
N ALA A 91 7.68 14.71 -10.32
CA ALA A 91 6.34 14.72 -9.72
C ALA A 91 5.35 15.59 -10.53
N ALA A 92 5.84 16.69 -11.13
CA ALA A 92 5.10 17.55 -12.05
C ALA A 92 4.47 16.83 -13.27
N THR A 93 5.10 15.81 -13.84
CA THR A 93 4.55 15.04 -14.97
C THR A 93 3.41 14.14 -14.51
N ARG A 94 3.54 13.55 -13.33
CA ARG A 94 2.50 12.73 -12.70
C ARG A 94 1.33 13.59 -12.23
N ASP A 95 1.62 14.75 -11.65
CA ASP A 95 0.63 15.77 -11.29
C ASP A 95 -0.10 16.28 -12.53
N ALA A 96 0.58 16.50 -13.66
CA ALA A 96 -0.05 16.89 -14.92
C ALA A 96 -0.97 15.79 -15.47
N LEU A 97 -0.53 14.52 -15.48
CA LEU A 97 -1.36 13.39 -15.92
C LEU A 97 -2.59 13.22 -15.02
N THR A 98 -2.39 13.34 -13.71
CA THR A 98 -3.48 13.28 -12.71
C THR A 98 -4.43 14.45 -12.91
N GLN A 99 -3.93 15.67 -13.11
CA GLN A 99 -4.75 16.85 -13.40
C GLN A 99 -5.52 16.70 -14.71
N GLU A 100 -4.93 16.15 -15.77
CA GLU A 100 -5.67 15.90 -17.02
C GLU A 100 -6.78 14.88 -16.81
N LEU A 101 -6.49 13.76 -16.13
CA LEU A 101 -7.48 12.71 -15.87
C LEU A 101 -8.61 13.22 -14.97
N THR A 102 -8.30 14.03 -13.97
CA THR A 102 -9.27 14.57 -13.00
C THR A 102 -10.00 15.82 -13.49
N ALA A 103 -9.40 16.62 -14.36
CA ALA A 103 -10.09 17.75 -15.00
C ALA A 103 -11.16 17.27 -15.98
N VAL A 104 -10.96 16.12 -16.60
CA VAL A 104 -11.92 15.51 -17.54
C VAL A 104 -12.95 14.65 -16.81
N ALA A 105 -12.55 13.91 -15.77
CA ALA A 105 -13.45 13.14 -14.92
C ALA A 105 -13.92 13.96 -13.72
N LYS A 106 -15.09 14.63 -13.84
CA LYS A 106 -15.73 15.31 -12.69
C LYS A 106 -16.07 14.35 -11.54
N ASP A 107 -16.29 13.09 -11.88
CA ASP A 107 -16.61 12.00 -10.97
C ASP A 107 -16.13 10.68 -11.58
N TYR A 108 -15.65 9.76 -10.76
CA TYR A 108 -15.10 8.46 -11.21
C TYR A 108 -16.16 7.66 -12.00
N ASP A 109 -17.40 7.63 -11.51
CA ASP A 109 -18.51 6.91 -12.13
C ASP A 109 -18.93 7.47 -13.49
N SER A 110 -18.59 8.73 -13.80
CA SER A 110 -18.88 9.37 -15.08
C SER A 110 -17.71 9.29 -16.08
N ALA A 111 -16.57 8.77 -15.67
CA ALA A 111 -15.38 8.65 -16.51
C ALA A 111 -15.55 7.51 -17.53
N GLN A 112 -14.84 7.60 -18.66
CA GLN A 112 -14.78 6.48 -19.61
C GLN A 112 -14.09 5.26 -18.98
N PRO A 113 -14.38 4.02 -19.42
CA PRO A 113 -13.79 2.81 -18.85
C PRO A 113 -12.25 2.86 -18.78
N GLU A 114 -11.60 3.37 -19.82
CA GLU A 114 -10.14 3.53 -19.86
C GLU A 114 -9.63 4.53 -18.80
N GLN A 115 -10.40 5.59 -18.53
CA GLN A 115 -10.07 6.58 -17.50
C GLN A 115 -10.26 6.02 -16.10
N GLN A 116 -11.30 5.20 -15.88
CA GLN A 116 -11.53 4.51 -14.61
C GLN A 116 -10.39 3.54 -14.28
N VAL A 117 -9.91 2.79 -15.27
CA VAL A 117 -8.75 1.91 -15.13
C VAL A 117 -7.49 2.73 -14.86
N ALA A 118 -7.25 3.82 -15.59
CA ALA A 118 -6.08 4.67 -15.39
C ALA A 118 -6.06 5.31 -13.98
N LEU A 119 -7.19 5.86 -13.52
CA LEU A 119 -7.33 6.41 -12.17
C LEU A 119 -7.09 5.34 -11.09
N SER A 120 -7.62 4.14 -11.30
CA SER A 120 -7.42 3.02 -10.39
C SER A 120 -5.97 2.54 -10.34
N MET A 121 -5.27 2.49 -11.47
CA MET A 121 -3.84 2.19 -11.52
C MET A 121 -3.00 3.27 -10.84
N LEU A 122 -3.31 4.56 -11.06
CA LEU A 122 -2.62 5.65 -10.37
C LEU A 122 -2.84 5.59 -8.86
N ALA A 123 -4.07 5.32 -8.41
CA ALA A 123 -4.37 5.09 -7.00
C ALA A 123 -3.59 3.90 -6.44
N ALA A 124 -3.55 2.77 -7.17
CA ALA A 124 -2.80 1.58 -6.78
C ALA A 124 -1.31 1.88 -6.61
N GLN A 125 -0.74 2.66 -7.53
CA GLN A 125 0.65 3.07 -7.49
C GLN A 125 0.95 3.96 -6.27
N GLU A 126 0.08 4.91 -5.94
CA GLU A 126 0.25 5.74 -4.74
C GLU A 126 0.16 4.92 -3.45
N ILE A 127 -0.82 4.02 -3.36
CA ILE A 127 -0.99 3.13 -2.21
C ILE A 127 0.26 2.24 -2.05
N LEU A 128 0.71 1.59 -3.13
CA LEU A 128 1.92 0.76 -3.10
C LEU A 128 3.17 1.57 -2.74
N GLY A 129 3.27 2.82 -3.20
CA GLY A 129 4.34 3.74 -2.82
C GLY A 129 4.31 4.10 -1.33
N ALA A 130 3.12 4.33 -0.76
CA ALA A 130 2.94 4.58 0.67
C ALA A 130 3.28 3.34 1.53
N LEU A 131 3.08 2.14 0.98
CA LEU A 131 3.41 0.84 1.59
C LEU A 131 4.84 0.36 1.27
N THR A 132 5.67 1.14 0.58
CA THR A 132 7.04 0.74 0.22
C THR A 132 8.07 1.73 0.78
N LEU A 133 9.14 1.19 1.36
CA LEU A 133 10.36 1.91 1.70
C LEU A 133 11.51 1.35 0.86
N SER A 134 12.29 2.21 0.22
CA SER A 134 13.42 1.89 -0.64
C SER A 134 14.67 2.52 -0.09
N LEU A 135 15.57 1.70 0.44
CA LEU A 135 16.84 2.13 1.01
C LEU A 135 17.96 1.95 -0.03
N THR A 136 18.79 2.98 -0.22
CA THR A 136 19.93 3.02 -1.15
C THR A 136 21.19 3.50 -0.41
N ALA A 137 22.38 3.42 -1.03
CA ALA A 137 23.59 3.94 -0.38
C ALA A 137 23.53 5.45 -0.14
N GLU A 138 22.92 6.19 -1.07
CA GLU A 138 22.70 7.63 -0.95
C GLU A 138 21.59 7.97 0.06
N GLN A 139 20.64 7.06 0.26
CA GLN A 139 19.52 7.20 1.19
C GLN A 139 19.34 5.92 2.04
N PRO A 140 20.21 5.70 3.04
CA PRO A 140 20.19 4.49 3.85
C PRO A 140 19.07 4.50 4.90
N SER A 141 18.36 5.63 5.04
CA SER A 141 17.22 5.78 5.93
C SER A 141 16.04 6.40 5.22
N GLU A 142 14.85 5.84 5.42
CA GLU A 142 13.60 6.38 4.90
C GLU A 142 12.52 6.36 5.99
N SER A 143 11.63 7.35 5.96
CA SER A 143 10.52 7.46 6.91
C SER A 143 9.16 7.58 6.21
N ARG A 144 8.13 7.09 6.89
CA ARG A 144 6.73 7.16 6.50
C ARG A 144 5.87 7.61 7.68
N LEU A 145 4.89 8.45 7.38
CA LEU A 145 3.91 8.97 8.33
C LEU A 145 2.53 8.57 7.87
N TRP A 146 1.83 7.80 8.70
CA TRP A 146 0.46 7.35 8.43
C TRP A 146 -0.49 7.98 9.46
N MET A 147 -1.49 8.71 8.96
CA MET A 147 -2.51 9.35 9.81
C MET A 147 -3.66 8.39 10.07
N THR A 148 -3.94 8.12 11.34
CA THR A 148 -5.13 7.36 11.77
C THR A 148 -6.01 8.26 12.62
N TYR A 149 -7.27 7.87 12.82
CA TYR A 149 -8.16 8.60 13.74
C TYR A 149 -7.72 8.54 15.22
N LYS A 150 -6.80 7.63 15.57
CA LYS A 150 -6.19 7.54 16.92
C LYS A 150 -4.89 8.32 17.04
N GLY A 151 -4.36 8.86 15.93
CA GLY A 151 -3.11 9.60 15.89
C GLY A 151 -2.16 9.12 14.80
N ALA A 152 -0.96 9.68 14.81
CA ALA A 152 0.08 9.40 13.84
C ALA A 152 0.80 8.08 14.13
N LEU A 153 0.91 7.23 13.12
CA LEU A 153 1.91 6.17 13.05
C LEU A 153 3.13 6.71 12.32
N ASN A 154 4.29 6.67 12.99
CA ASN A 154 5.57 7.02 12.37
C ASN A 154 6.40 5.76 12.22
N LEU A 155 6.98 5.59 11.05
CA LEU A 155 7.83 4.47 10.69
C LEU A 155 9.15 5.03 10.14
N THR A 156 10.27 4.55 10.62
CA THR A 156 11.60 4.85 10.07
C THR A 156 12.36 3.53 9.91
N ALA A 157 12.81 3.26 8.69
CA ALA A 157 13.70 2.15 8.38
C ALA A 157 15.09 2.70 8.08
N THR A 158 16.12 2.09 8.66
CA THR A 158 17.52 2.46 8.49
C THR A 158 18.34 1.21 8.26
N TYR A 159 19.16 1.22 7.21
CA TYR A 159 20.13 0.17 6.92
C TYR A 159 21.54 0.67 7.15
N ALA A 160 22.27 0.00 8.05
CA ALA A 160 23.65 0.31 8.37
C ALA A 160 24.41 -0.95 8.78
N GLU A 161 25.68 -1.05 8.41
CA GLU A 161 26.58 -2.14 8.84
C GLU A 161 26.02 -3.56 8.61
N GLY A 162 25.25 -3.78 7.54
CA GLY A 162 24.65 -5.08 7.23
C GLY A 162 23.40 -5.43 8.05
N ALA A 163 22.83 -4.45 8.76
CA ALA A 163 21.62 -4.60 9.57
C ALA A 163 20.53 -3.61 9.14
N LEU A 164 19.29 -4.09 9.07
CA LEU A 164 18.08 -3.27 8.90
C LEU A 164 17.46 -3.07 10.28
N ALA A 165 17.45 -1.83 10.75
CA ALA A 165 16.73 -1.42 11.94
C ALA A 165 15.45 -0.67 11.54
N VAL A 166 14.34 -1.00 12.19
CA VAL A 166 13.06 -0.34 11.97
C VAL A 166 12.53 0.16 13.31
N SER A 167 12.30 1.47 13.38
CA SER A 167 11.67 2.12 14.52
C SER A 167 10.26 2.55 14.15
N VAL A 168 9.29 2.19 14.98
CA VAL A 168 7.88 2.49 14.77
C VAL A 168 7.29 3.13 16.02
N THR A 169 6.71 4.31 15.88
CA THR A 169 5.91 4.93 16.94
C THR A 169 4.43 4.69 16.68
N LEU A 170 3.81 3.91 17.57
CA LEU A 170 2.40 3.52 17.48
C LEU A 170 1.49 4.53 18.20
N PRO A 171 0.36 4.93 17.59
CA PRO A 171 -0.62 5.80 18.23
C PRO A 171 -1.44 5.08 19.31
N THR A 172 -1.52 3.74 19.26
CA THR A 172 -2.16 2.89 20.27
C THR A 172 -1.26 1.71 20.64
N GLY A 173 -1.74 0.79 21.49
CA GLY A 173 -1.05 -0.48 21.70
C GLY A 173 -1.06 -1.32 20.42
N GLY A 174 -0.07 -2.18 20.25
CA GLY A 174 0.05 -3.01 19.05
C GLY A 174 1.34 -3.82 19.02
N GLN A 175 1.61 -4.38 17.86
CA GLN A 175 2.80 -5.18 17.58
C GLN A 175 3.38 -4.82 16.22
N VAL A 176 4.70 -4.96 16.12
CA VAL A 176 5.48 -4.78 14.90
C VAL A 176 6.23 -6.07 14.67
N ASN A 177 6.19 -6.57 13.45
CA ASN A 177 6.85 -7.80 13.04
C ASN A 177 7.66 -7.57 11.76
N LEU A 178 8.97 -7.81 11.82
CA LEU A 178 9.88 -7.66 10.69
C LEU A 178 10.37 -9.04 10.25
N LYS A 179 10.08 -9.38 8.99
CA LYS A 179 10.35 -10.67 8.38
C LYS A 179 11.36 -10.54 7.24
N GLY A 180 12.43 -11.33 7.32
CA GLY A 180 13.29 -11.72 6.20
C GLY A 180 12.96 -13.12 5.72
N GLU A 181 13.83 -13.71 4.88
CA GLU A 181 13.62 -15.06 4.35
C GLU A 181 13.65 -16.14 5.46
N ASP A 182 14.68 -16.11 6.31
CA ASP A 182 14.90 -17.14 7.34
C ASP A 182 14.86 -16.58 8.77
N VAL A 183 14.58 -15.29 8.92
CA VAL A 183 14.63 -14.59 10.21
C VAL A 183 13.40 -13.70 10.40
N GLU A 184 12.85 -13.72 11.59
CA GLU A 184 11.73 -12.89 12.01
C GLU A 184 12.05 -12.23 13.36
N GLN A 185 11.67 -10.97 13.53
CA GLN A 185 11.76 -10.26 14.80
C GLN A 185 10.46 -9.53 15.09
N GLN A 186 9.93 -9.73 16.30
CA GLN A 186 8.67 -9.14 16.73
C GLN A 186 8.85 -8.35 18.03
N ALA A 187 8.23 -7.17 18.08
CA ALA A 187 8.11 -6.37 19.28
C ALA A 187 6.63 -6.00 19.50
N LYS A 188 6.21 -5.87 20.76
CA LYS A 188 4.83 -5.52 21.12
C LYS A 188 4.75 -4.62 22.33
N ARG A 189 3.71 -3.80 22.38
CA ARG A 189 3.41 -2.92 23.52
C ARG A 189 1.91 -2.78 23.70
N SER A 190 1.46 -2.71 24.95
CA SER A 190 0.04 -2.54 25.31
C SER A 190 -0.43 -1.09 25.35
N ARG A 191 0.47 -0.13 25.13
CA ARG A 191 0.23 1.32 25.20
C ARG A 191 0.89 2.03 24.01
N PRO A 192 0.49 3.27 23.69
CA PRO A 192 1.17 4.07 22.69
C PRO A 192 2.68 4.20 22.95
N GLY A 193 3.43 4.45 21.88
CA GLY A 193 4.87 4.73 21.93
C GLY A 193 5.68 3.89 20.94
N SER A 194 7.00 3.94 21.11
CA SER A 194 7.94 3.39 20.14
C SER A 194 8.26 1.91 20.38
N LEU A 195 8.45 1.19 19.27
CA LEU A 195 8.92 -0.18 19.17
C LEU A 195 10.04 -0.22 18.13
N ASP A 196 11.10 -0.97 18.44
CA ASP A 196 12.24 -1.15 17.55
C ASP A 196 12.43 -2.64 17.27
N VAL A 197 12.65 -2.97 16.01
CA VAL A 197 12.99 -4.31 15.54
C VAL A 197 14.16 -4.22 14.58
N ALA A 198 15.08 -5.18 14.62
CA ALA A 198 16.25 -5.17 13.74
C ALA A 198 16.61 -6.57 13.25
N LEU A 199 17.00 -6.67 12.00
CA LEU A 199 17.53 -7.88 11.37
C LEU A 199 18.97 -7.65 10.93
N SER A 200 19.83 -8.66 11.06
CA SER A 200 21.24 -8.60 10.66
C SER A 200 21.56 -9.68 9.64
N GLY A 201 22.63 -9.50 8.86
CA GLY A 201 23.07 -10.48 7.86
C GLY A 201 22.17 -10.50 6.63
N LEU A 202 21.63 -9.33 6.27
CA LEU A 202 20.66 -9.20 5.19
C LEU A 202 21.34 -9.10 3.83
N ALA A 203 20.72 -9.69 2.81
CA ALA A 203 21.14 -9.55 1.43
C ALA A 203 20.57 -8.27 0.81
N VAL A 204 21.44 -7.48 0.17
CA VAL A 204 21.06 -6.38 -0.72
C VAL A 204 20.38 -6.92 -1.98
N GLY A 205 19.52 -6.12 -2.60
CA GLY A 205 18.69 -6.52 -3.74
C GLY A 205 17.42 -7.29 -3.36
N LYS A 206 17.15 -7.48 -2.06
CA LYS A 206 15.97 -8.20 -1.56
C LYS A 206 14.91 -7.27 -0.98
N THR A 207 13.71 -7.82 -0.83
CA THR A 207 12.58 -7.15 -0.16
C THR A 207 12.28 -7.86 1.15
N TYR A 208 12.14 -7.07 2.21
CA TYR A 208 11.77 -7.52 3.56
C TYR A 208 10.34 -7.07 3.85
N LEU A 209 9.63 -7.82 4.67
CA LEU A 209 8.24 -7.53 5.00
C LEU A 209 8.15 -7.00 6.44
N LEU A 210 7.52 -5.85 6.61
CA LEU A 210 7.18 -5.29 7.92
C LEU A 210 5.66 -5.31 8.09
N GLU A 211 5.18 -5.90 9.17
CA GLU A 211 3.76 -5.93 9.53
C GLU A 211 3.52 -5.16 10.83
N ILE A 212 2.54 -4.27 10.81
CA ILE A 212 2.12 -3.49 11.97
C ILE A 212 0.66 -3.82 12.27
N LEU A 213 0.40 -4.40 13.44
CA LEU A 213 -0.96 -4.70 13.91
C LEU A 213 -1.26 -3.84 15.14
N LEU A 214 -2.23 -2.93 15.01
CA LEU A 214 -2.75 -2.16 16.14
C LEU A 214 -3.78 -2.98 16.91
N ALA A 215 -3.93 -2.74 18.21
CA ALA A 215 -4.81 -3.51 19.08
C ALA A 215 -6.30 -3.41 18.69
N ASP A 216 -6.69 -2.32 18.02
CA ASP A 216 -8.06 -2.07 17.54
C ASP A 216 -8.29 -2.57 16.10
N GLU A 217 -7.28 -3.16 15.44
CA GLU A 217 -7.38 -3.68 14.08
C GLU A 217 -7.42 -5.22 14.05
N ALA A 218 -8.21 -5.76 13.12
CA ALA A 218 -8.23 -7.20 12.86
C ALA A 218 -7.10 -7.65 11.94
N ALA A 219 -6.60 -6.77 11.06
CA ALA A 219 -5.61 -7.08 10.04
C ALA A 219 -4.38 -6.17 10.14
N PRO A 220 -3.17 -6.69 9.89
CA PRO A 220 -1.96 -5.89 9.92
C PRO A 220 -1.82 -5.00 8.68
N LEU A 221 -1.24 -3.81 8.87
CA LEU A 221 -0.69 -2.98 7.81
C LEU A 221 0.66 -3.53 7.36
N SER A 222 0.84 -3.79 6.08
CA SER A 222 2.00 -4.49 5.53
C SER A 222 2.84 -3.57 4.65
N PHE A 223 4.12 -3.40 5.00
CA PHE A 223 5.08 -2.62 4.24
C PHE A 223 6.15 -3.50 3.61
N ALA A 224 6.51 -3.20 2.37
CA ALA A 224 7.67 -3.74 1.70
C ALA A 224 8.89 -2.83 1.94
N ILE A 225 9.99 -3.38 2.44
CA ILE A 225 11.26 -2.67 2.59
C ILE A 225 12.25 -3.23 1.57
N HIS A 226 12.59 -2.45 0.56
CA HIS A 226 13.55 -2.80 -0.47
C HIS A 226 14.95 -2.31 -0.09
N LEU A 227 15.92 -3.22 -0.08
CA LEU A 227 17.33 -2.87 0.01
C LEU A 227 17.92 -2.87 -1.39
N ALA A 228 18.35 -1.72 -1.90
CA ALA A 228 18.96 -1.63 -3.23
C ALA A 228 20.34 -2.30 -3.28
N HIS A 229 20.74 -2.76 -4.47
CA HIS A 229 22.04 -3.43 -4.69
C HIS A 229 23.26 -2.53 -4.45
N ASP A 230 23.09 -1.21 -4.50
CA ASP A 230 24.17 -0.23 -4.38
C ASP A 230 24.64 -0.01 -2.92
N LEU A 231 23.98 -0.61 -1.93
CA LEU A 231 24.27 -0.50 -0.49
C LEU A 231 25.61 -1.14 -0.03
N MET A 232 26.57 -1.39 -0.93
CA MET A 232 27.86 -2.08 -0.67
C MET A 232 29.07 -1.15 -0.70
#